data_AF-A0A0D3D1G3-F1
#
_entry.id   AF-A0A0D3D1G3-F1
#
_cell.length_a   1.000
_cell.length_b   1.000
_cell.length_c   1.000
_cell.angle_alpha   90.00
_cell.angle_beta   90.00
_cell.angle_gamma   90.00
#
_symmetry.space_group_name_H-M   'P 1'
#
loop_
_entity.id
_entity.type
_entity.pdbx_description
1 polymer ?
#
loop_
_entity_poly.entity_id
_entity_poly.type
_entity_poly.pdbx_seq_one_letter_code
_entity_poly.pdbx_strand_id
1 'polypeptide(L)'
;MERSSKCAVCYSSFRASICVACVNRSLHECKTVLDSLKSRREVSYSRLSSLLVAKERAMIQQCWMDLHNEKLDKLRDKLELQVEKLQKSKSTFRRLSSNLKERYGVIESTNVALEKSRVRQLENHYSDTIGDHYLVYIELTSERLYKQALVMKQICKLFPLSKVTVEGHNKYGSSGQYDQICNAVLPQGLNPLSVPPKELAASLGYMVQLLNLVVHKLAVPALHNLGFGGSCSRIWQRDSYWKSHPSSPSDEYPLFVPSHDYFSVEGKSSWTGRDTTNFGVTSLKSDGSVEEDYHDLDVVNLSSASPHSAETFRNVQRGIAHLKQSVAHLTAYGYSSLSMEVPSGASTFETFAKLLNTLSSIKEVQSALSHGLSSSSKQRHEPNKSVWNLNSSSSSTMLNSSHIQPTSWNNKSYYNVPNRDPSSIDEWNLVEYPHFSHQAMKFNFPNKY
;
A
#
# COMPACT_ATOMS: atom_id res chain seq x y z
N MET A 1 66.63 118.32 34.42
CA MET A 1 66.04 119.62 34.78
C MET A 1 66.59 120.03 36.14
N GLU A 2 67.62 120.88 36.16
CA GLU A 2 68.16 121.44 37.40
C GLU A 2 67.15 122.43 38.01
N ARG A 3 66.46 122.03 39.07
CA ARG A 3 65.68 122.95 39.93
C ARG A 3 66.50 123.31 41.16
N SER A 4 67.46 124.20 40.98
CA SER A 4 68.21 124.84 42.08
C SER A 4 67.36 125.95 42.72
N SER A 5 66.42 125.62 43.61
CA SER A 5 65.79 126.58 44.52
C SER A 5 66.42 126.48 45.91
N LYS A 6 67.64 127.01 46.05
CA LYS A 6 68.35 127.08 47.34
C LYS A 6 67.60 128.04 48.28
N CYS A 7 67.35 127.64 49.53
CA CYS A 7 66.72 128.54 50.50
C CYS A 7 67.69 129.66 50.90
N ALA A 8 67.17 130.84 51.26
CA ALA A 8 67.97 132.03 51.54
C ALA A 8 69.10 131.80 52.57
N VAL A 9 68.87 130.93 53.56
CA VAL A 9 69.83 130.59 54.62
C VAL A 9 71.00 129.72 54.10
N CYS A 10 70.74 128.77 53.21
CA CYS A 10 71.82 127.95 52.61
C CYS A 10 72.53 128.69 51.48
N TYR A 11 71.88 129.67 50.86
CA TYR A 11 72.47 130.53 49.84
C TYR A 11 73.50 131.49 50.44
N SER A 12 73.22 132.10 51.60
CA SER A 12 74.13 133.03 52.29
C SER A 12 75.36 132.36 52.90
N SER A 13 75.29 131.07 53.23
CA SER A 13 76.40 130.30 53.80
C SER A 13 77.26 129.57 52.74
N PHE A 14 77.02 129.81 51.44
CA PHE A 14 77.72 129.22 50.29
C PHE A 14 77.90 127.69 50.31
N ARG A 15 77.15 126.98 51.16
CA ARG A 15 77.20 125.52 51.31
C ARG A 15 75.81 124.94 51.08
N ALA A 16 75.74 123.90 50.25
CA ALA A 16 74.46 123.27 49.94
C ALA A 16 73.87 122.60 51.21
N SER A 17 72.58 122.87 51.47
CA SER A 17 71.72 122.07 52.35
C SER A 17 72.13 121.93 53.82
N ILE A 18 72.53 123.02 54.49
CA ILE A 18 72.87 123.01 55.94
C ILE A 18 71.63 123.12 56.85
N CYS A 19 70.54 123.76 56.42
CA CYS A 19 69.36 123.91 57.27
C CYS A 19 68.43 122.68 57.21
N VAL A 20 67.74 122.41 58.31
CA VAL A 20 66.79 121.29 58.47
C VAL A 20 65.75 121.27 57.34
N ALA A 21 65.28 122.43 56.88
CA ALA A 21 64.32 122.54 55.78
C ALA A 21 64.87 122.04 54.42
N CYS A 22 66.15 122.31 54.11
CA CYS A 22 66.77 121.84 52.87
C CYS A 22 67.13 120.35 52.92
N VAL A 23 67.56 119.84 54.08
CA VAL A 23 67.80 118.40 54.29
C VAL A 23 66.48 117.62 54.18
N ASN A 24 65.42 118.08 54.84
CA ASN A 24 64.10 117.44 54.75
C ASN A 24 63.52 117.51 53.34
N ARG A 25 63.74 118.59 52.59
CA ARG A 25 63.35 118.69 51.18
C ARG A 25 64.08 117.66 50.32
N SER A 26 65.41 117.55 50.47
CA SER A 26 66.21 116.57 49.73
C SER A 26 65.85 115.13 50.11
N LEU A 27 65.61 114.83 51.39
CA LEU A 27 65.12 113.54 51.85
C LEU A 27 63.72 113.22 51.32
N HIS A 28 62.82 114.22 51.25
CA HIS A 28 61.49 114.06 50.66
C HIS A 28 61.58 113.79 49.16
N GLU A 29 62.44 114.50 48.42
CA GLU A 29 62.71 114.23 47.00
C GLU A 29 63.31 112.83 46.79
N CYS A 30 64.25 112.39 47.63
CA CYS A 30 64.75 111.01 47.61
C CYS A 30 63.64 110.00 47.92
N LYS A 31 62.76 110.30 48.88
CA LYS A 31 61.63 109.44 49.24
C LYS A 31 60.60 109.32 48.11
N THR A 32 60.23 110.42 47.45
CA THR A 32 59.30 110.37 46.31
C THR A 32 59.89 109.59 45.14
N VAL A 33 61.19 109.75 44.87
CA VAL A 33 61.90 108.91 43.89
C VAL A 33 61.87 107.44 44.31
N LEU A 34 62.15 107.13 45.57
CA LEU A 34 62.17 105.76 46.07
C LEU A 34 60.79 105.10 46.05
N ASP A 35 59.74 105.83 46.41
CA ASP A 35 58.34 105.37 46.32
C ASP A 35 57.92 105.14 44.85
N SER A 36 58.36 106.01 43.92
CA SER A 36 58.14 105.82 42.48
C SER A 36 58.85 104.58 41.91
N LEU A 37 60.07 104.31 42.40
CA LEU A 37 60.83 103.12 42.01
C LEU A 37 60.20 101.86 42.62
N LYS A 38 59.72 101.93 43.85
CA LYS A 38 59.03 100.83 44.53
C LYS A 38 57.73 100.47 43.82
N SER A 39 56.90 101.45 43.47
CA SER A 39 55.65 101.20 42.73
C SER A 39 55.92 100.64 41.33
N ARG A 40 56.91 101.18 40.61
CA ARG A 40 57.31 100.64 39.29
C ARG A 40 57.85 99.21 39.39
N ARG A 41 58.60 98.90 40.46
CA ARG A 41 59.08 97.55 40.76
C ARG A 41 57.92 96.61 41.05
N GLU A 42 56.97 97.00 41.88
CA GLU A 42 55.79 96.20 42.23
C GLU A 42 54.91 95.92 41.00
N VAL A 43 54.69 96.91 40.13
CA VAL A 43 53.99 96.71 38.84
C VAL A 43 54.75 95.76 37.92
N SER A 44 56.08 95.87 37.87
CA SER A 44 56.91 94.96 37.07
C SER A 44 56.85 93.53 37.60
N TYR A 45 56.91 93.34 38.93
CA TYR A 45 56.79 92.04 39.56
C TYR A 45 55.40 91.43 39.37
N SER A 46 54.32 92.20 39.54
CA SER A 46 52.97 91.68 39.36
C SER A 46 52.71 91.26 37.91
N ARG A 47 53.21 92.03 36.94
CA ARG A 47 53.17 91.69 35.51
C ARG A 47 54.01 90.45 35.19
N LEU A 48 55.21 90.34 35.74
CA LEU A 48 56.05 89.15 35.55
C LEU A 48 55.38 87.91 36.16
N SER A 49 54.84 88.03 37.37
CA SER A 49 54.14 86.95 38.05
C SER A 49 52.91 86.49 37.27
N SER A 50 52.11 87.40 36.71
CA SER A 50 50.94 87.02 35.92
C SER A 50 51.33 86.33 34.60
N LEU A 51 52.39 86.79 33.95
CA LEU A 51 52.93 86.14 32.74
C LEU A 51 53.50 84.74 33.04
N LEU A 52 54.18 84.56 34.18
CA LEU A 52 54.68 83.24 34.58
C LEU A 52 53.54 82.26 34.85
N VAL A 53 52.49 82.68 35.57
CA VAL A 53 51.30 81.83 35.80
C VAL A 53 50.59 81.50 34.49
N ALA A 54 50.47 82.46 33.56
CA ALA A 54 49.88 82.21 32.25
C ALA A 54 50.70 81.21 31.43
N LYS A 55 52.04 81.31 31.47
CA LYS A 55 52.95 80.36 30.81
C LYS A 55 52.83 78.97 31.42
N GLU A 56 52.79 78.87 32.75
CA GLU A 56 52.64 77.58 33.45
C GLU A 56 51.32 76.90 33.08
N ARG A 57 50.21 77.65 33.07
CA ARG A 57 48.90 77.12 32.63
C ARG A 57 48.93 76.64 31.18
N ALA A 58 49.56 77.40 30.28
CA ALA A 58 49.70 77.01 28.88
C ALA A 58 50.55 75.74 28.72
N MET A 59 51.63 75.60 29.49
CA MET A 59 52.46 74.39 29.48
C MET A 59 51.68 73.17 30.00
N ILE A 60 50.93 73.30 31.09
CA ILE A 60 50.09 72.21 31.61
C ILE A 60 49.05 71.79 30.57
N GLN A 61 48.40 72.75 29.90
CA GLN A 61 47.44 72.46 28.84
C GLN A 61 48.10 71.73 27.67
N GLN A 62 49.28 72.16 27.25
CA GLN A 62 50.04 71.48 26.19
C GLN A 62 50.41 70.05 26.58
N CYS A 63 50.97 69.84 27.78
CA CYS A 63 51.27 68.50 28.28
C CYS A 63 50.04 67.60 28.34
N TRP A 64 48.87 68.13 28.71
CA TRP A 64 47.62 67.38 28.71
C TRP A 64 47.19 66.98 27.29
N MET A 65 47.30 67.90 26.33
CA MET A 65 47.01 67.63 24.93
C MET A 65 47.95 66.55 24.36
N ASP A 66 49.24 66.63 24.65
CA ASP A 66 50.24 65.67 24.18
C ASP A 66 49.96 64.27 24.74
N LEU A 67 49.69 64.16 26.04
CA LEU A 67 49.33 62.88 26.68
C LEU A 67 48.02 62.31 26.11
N HIS A 68 47.04 63.16 25.84
CA HIS A 68 45.78 62.72 25.25
C HIS A 68 45.98 62.25 23.80
N ASN A 69 46.79 62.94 23.01
CA ASN A 69 47.12 62.54 21.64
C ASN A 69 47.88 61.21 21.64
N GLU A 70 48.85 61.02 22.52
CA GLU A 70 49.57 59.74 22.65
C GLU A 70 48.62 58.58 22.99
N LYS A 71 47.63 58.81 23.87
CA LYS A 71 46.59 57.82 24.15
C LYS A 71 45.73 57.52 22.93
N LEU A 72 45.35 58.53 22.16
CA LEU A 72 44.56 58.34 20.94
C LEU A 72 45.34 57.56 19.88
N ASP A 73 46.64 57.84 19.72
CA ASP A 73 47.47 57.13 18.75
C ASP A 73 47.64 55.66 19.13
N LYS A 74 47.90 55.34 20.40
CA LYS A 74 47.92 53.95 20.88
C LYS A 74 46.60 53.21 20.64
N LEU A 75 45.47 53.89 20.74
CA LEU A 75 44.16 53.32 20.45
C LEU A 75 43.94 53.11 18.96
N ARG A 76 44.42 54.03 18.11
CA ARG A 76 44.39 53.89 16.64
C ARG A 76 45.24 52.71 16.18
N ASP A 77 46.45 52.57 16.68
CA ASP A 77 47.35 51.45 16.35
C ASP A 77 46.73 50.10 16.76
N LYS A 78 46.13 50.05 17.95
CA LYS A 78 45.43 48.84 18.42
C LYS A 78 44.21 48.53 17.55
N LEU A 79 43.47 49.54 17.10
CA LEU A 79 42.32 49.37 16.22
C LEU A 79 42.77 48.83 14.85
N GLU A 80 43.82 49.41 14.26
CA GLU A 80 44.37 48.98 12.97
C GLU A 80 44.81 47.52 13.01
N LEU A 81 45.55 47.11 14.05
CA LEU A 81 45.96 45.72 14.23
C LEU A 81 44.76 44.75 14.32
N GLN A 82 43.68 45.15 15.00
CA GLN A 82 42.46 44.33 15.09
C GLN A 82 41.74 44.24 13.76
N VAL A 83 41.69 45.35 12.99
CA VAL A 83 41.09 45.38 11.65
C VAL A 83 41.85 44.46 10.71
N GLU A 84 43.18 44.50 10.70
CA GLU A 84 44.00 43.59 9.88
C GLU A 84 43.80 42.12 10.25
N LYS A 85 43.79 41.81 11.56
CA LYS A 85 43.54 40.44 12.06
C LYS A 85 42.15 39.94 11.64
N LEU A 86 41.14 40.80 11.71
CA LEU A 86 39.78 40.49 11.29
C LEU A 86 39.71 40.28 9.77
N GLN A 87 40.39 41.12 8.99
CA GLN A 87 40.44 41.00 7.53
C GLN A 87 41.11 39.70 7.08
N LYS A 88 42.21 39.29 7.74
CA LYS A 88 42.88 38.01 7.51
C LYS A 88 41.98 36.83 7.88
N SER A 89 41.31 36.87 9.02
CA SER A 89 40.35 35.83 9.42
C SER A 89 39.22 35.72 8.40
N LYS A 90 38.64 36.84 7.97
CA LYS A 90 37.56 36.92 6.98
C LYS A 90 37.97 36.32 5.63
N SER A 91 39.19 36.57 5.15
CA SER A 91 39.67 36.00 3.89
C SER A 91 39.87 34.49 3.99
N THR A 92 40.42 33.99 5.11
CA THR A 92 40.55 32.55 5.34
C THR A 92 39.20 31.84 5.43
N PHE A 93 38.21 32.42 6.12
CA PHE A 93 36.86 31.89 6.22
C PHE A 93 36.18 31.81 4.84
N ARG A 94 36.27 32.86 4.02
CA ARG A 94 35.73 32.85 2.64
C ARG A 94 36.35 31.74 1.81
N ARG A 95 37.68 31.55 1.87
CA ARG A 95 38.38 30.49 1.14
C ARG A 95 37.89 29.10 1.56
N LEU A 96 37.76 28.85 2.86
CA LEU A 96 37.27 27.57 3.38
C LEU A 96 35.81 27.33 2.99
N SER A 97 34.96 28.36 3.08
CA SER A 97 33.56 28.29 2.67
C SER A 97 33.41 27.95 1.18
N SER A 98 34.19 28.59 0.31
CA SER A 98 34.22 28.27 -1.12
C SER A 98 34.68 26.83 -1.38
N ASN A 99 35.72 26.34 -0.70
CA ASN A 99 36.20 24.98 -0.87
C ASN A 99 35.17 23.93 -0.39
N LEU A 100 34.50 24.19 0.74
CA LEU A 100 33.42 23.32 1.20
C LEU A 100 32.27 23.28 0.20
N LYS A 101 31.85 24.43 -0.35
CA LYS A 101 30.79 24.50 -1.37
C LYS A 101 31.13 23.67 -2.61
N GLU A 102 32.39 23.72 -3.07
CA GLU A 102 32.87 22.91 -4.18
C GLU A 102 32.80 21.40 -3.87
N ARG A 103 33.29 20.98 -2.68
CA ARG A 103 33.21 19.58 -2.25
C ARG A 103 31.78 19.07 -2.14
N TYR A 104 30.87 19.88 -1.60
CA TYR A 104 29.44 19.52 -1.56
C TYR A 104 28.86 19.36 -2.96
N GLY A 105 29.23 20.24 -3.91
CA GLY A 105 28.80 20.10 -5.31
C GLY A 105 29.26 18.79 -5.96
N VAL A 106 30.50 18.37 -5.69
CA VAL A 106 31.01 17.07 -6.16
C VAL A 106 30.22 15.93 -5.54
N ILE A 107 30.04 15.92 -4.21
CA ILE A 107 29.29 14.87 -3.51
C ILE A 107 27.88 14.75 -4.06
N GLU A 108 27.18 15.88 -4.23
CA GLU A 108 25.82 15.89 -4.77
C GLU A 108 25.77 15.30 -6.19
N SER A 109 26.70 15.70 -7.07
CA SER A 109 26.77 15.14 -8.42
C SER A 109 27.05 13.64 -8.43
N THR A 110 27.91 13.16 -7.53
CA THR A 110 28.22 11.73 -7.41
C THR A 110 27.04 10.94 -6.85
N ASN A 111 26.29 11.50 -5.89
CA ASN A 111 25.08 10.86 -5.36
C ASN A 111 24.01 10.75 -6.43
N VAL A 112 23.78 11.80 -7.22
CA VAL A 112 22.83 11.77 -8.35
C VAL A 112 23.25 10.72 -9.39
N ALA A 113 24.54 10.62 -9.70
CA ALA A 113 25.04 9.61 -10.63
C ALA A 113 24.90 8.17 -10.08
N LEU A 114 25.18 7.99 -8.79
CA LEU A 114 25.04 6.71 -8.10
C LEU A 114 23.57 6.25 -8.09
N GLU A 115 22.64 7.14 -7.76
CA GLU A 115 21.20 6.81 -7.71
C GLU A 115 20.70 6.42 -9.11
N LYS A 116 21.10 7.17 -10.15
CA LYS A 116 20.80 6.79 -11.55
C LYS A 116 21.40 5.44 -11.95
N SER A 117 22.56 5.07 -11.41
CA SER A 117 23.16 3.75 -11.65
C SER A 117 22.38 2.65 -10.93
N ARG A 118 21.99 2.90 -9.67
CA ARG A 118 21.22 1.96 -8.85
C ARG A 118 19.87 1.66 -9.48
N VAL A 119 19.12 2.70 -9.88
CA VAL A 119 17.82 2.53 -10.55
C VAL A 119 17.97 1.69 -11.82
N ARG A 120 18.96 1.98 -12.68
CA ARG A 120 19.21 1.19 -13.89
C ARG A 120 19.56 -0.28 -13.61
N GLN A 121 20.37 -0.53 -12.58
CA GLN A 121 20.70 -1.91 -12.19
C GLN A 121 19.47 -2.66 -11.69
N LEU A 122 18.61 -2.00 -10.90
CA LEU A 122 17.36 -2.59 -10.43
C LEU A 122 16.40 -2.86 -11.60
N GLU A 123 16.22 -1.91 -12.51
CA GLU A 123 15.38 -2.07 -13.69
C GLU A 123 15.84 -3.25 -14.55
N ASN A 124 17.15 -3.37 -14.82
CA ASN A 124 17.69 -4.48 -15.60
C ASN A 124 17.51 -5.82 -14.86
N HIS A 125 17.98 -5.92 -13.61
CA HIS A 125 17.96 -7.18 -12.86
C HIS A 125 16.54 -7.67 -12.56
N TYR A 126 15.60 -6.78 -12.22
CA TYR A 126 14.21 -7.18 -11.99
C TYR A 126 13.50 -7.53 -13.29
N SER A 127 13.78 -6.84 -14.39
CA SER A 127 13.19 -7.20 -15.69
C SER A 127 13.66 -8.57 -16.15
N ASP A 128 14.96 -8.87 -15.99
CA ASP A 128 15.54 -10.16 -16.34
C ASP A 128 14.98 -11.28 -15.46
N THR A 129 14.99 -11.09 -14.13
CA THR A 129 14.46 -12.11 -13.21
C THR A 129 12.95 -12.33 -13.39
N ILE A 130 12.13 -11.29 -13.56
CA ILE A 130 10.69 -11.44 -13.83
C ILE A 130 10.48 -12.13 -15.18
N GLY A 131 11.28 -11.81 -16.19
CA GLY A 131 11.28 -12.47 -17.50
C GLY A 131 11.54 -13.97 -17.36
N ASP A 132 12.61 -14.35 -16.67
CA ASP A 132 13.01 -15.74 -16.46
C ASP A 132 11.95 -16.53 -15.67
N HIS A 133 11.41 -15.96 -14.58
CA HIS A 133 10.35 -16.60 -13.81
C HIS A 133 9.07 -16.78 -14.64
N TYR A 134 8.77 -15.83 -15.53
CA TYR A 134 7.62 -15.93 -16.41
C TYR A 134 7.79 -17.03 -17.46
N LEU A 135 9.01 -17.21 -18.00
CA LEU A 135 9.31 -18.32 -18.91
C LEU A 135 9.13 -19.68 -18.22
N VAL A 136 9.66 -19.84 -17.01
CA VAL A 136 9.48 -21.06 -16.20
C VAL A 136 8.00 -21.30 -15.89
N TYR A 137 7.26 -20.25 -15.53
CA TYR A 137 5.81 -20.34 -15.28
C TYR A 137 5.03 -20.80 -16.52
N ILE A 138 5.36 -20.28 -17.71
CA ILE A 138 4.74 -20.70 -18.97
C ILE A 138 5.00 -22.17 -19.23
N GLU A 139 6.25 -22.62 -19.09
CA GLU A 139 6.65 -24.01 -19.32
C GLU A 139 5.88 -24.97 -18.40
N LEU A 140 5.90 -24.73 -17.09
CA LEU A 140 5.18 -25.54 -16.10
C LEU A 140 3.66 -25.53 -16.34
N THR A 141 3.10 -24.37 -16.68
CA THR A 141 1.66 -24.25 -16.97
C THR A 141 1.30 -25.05 -18.22
N SER A 142 2.12 -25.00 -19.26
CA SER A 142 1.91 -25.75 -20.50
C SER A 142 1.98 -27.26 -20.27
N GLU A 143 2.93 -27.74 -19.47
CA GLU A 143 3.07 -29.16 -19.13
C GLU A 143 1.89 -29.65 -18.27
N ARG A 144 1.48 -28.87 -17.28
CA ARG A 144 0.29 -29.15 -16.45
C ARG A 144 -0.95 -29.29 -17.32
N LEU A 145 -1.18 -28.32 -18.20
CA LEU A 145 -2.33 -28.28 -19.10
C LEU A 145 -2.31 -29.48 -20.07
N TYR A 146 -1.15 -29.85 -20.61
CA TYR A 146 -1.00 -31.04 -21.45
C TYR A 146 -1.41 -32.33 -20.71
N LYS A 147 -0.91 -32.52 -19.48
CA LYS A 147 -1.28 -33.68 -18.63
C LYS A 147 -2.76 -33.68 -18.27
N GLN A 148 -3.32 -32.51 -17.93
CA GLN A 148 -4.75 -32.36 -17.64
C GLN A 148 -5.61 -32.70 -18.87
N ALA A 149 -5.22 -32.26 -20.07
CA ALA A 149 -5.94 -32.56 -21.30
C ALA A 149 -5.95 -34.06 -21.63
N LEU A 150 -4.83 -34.75 -21.41
CA LEU A 150 -4.75 -36.20 -21.62
C LEU A 150 -5.71 -36.95 -20.68
N VAL A 151 -5.72 -36.59 -19.40
CA VAL A 151 -6.63 -37.20 -18.41
C VAL A 151 -8.08 -36.84 -18.74
N MET A 152 -8.36 -35.59 -19.11
CA MET A 152 -9.70 -35.14 -19.47
C MET A 152 -10.24 -35.91 -20.67
N LYS A 153 -9.39 -36.14 -21.69
CA LYS A 153 -9.74 -36.97 -22.84
C LYS A 153 -10.17 -38.39 -22.46
N GLN A 154 -9.58 -38.97 -21.41
CA GLN A 154 -10.02 -40.28 -20.89
C GLN A 154 -11.34 -40.15 -20.11
N ILE A 155 -11.49 -39.12 -19.29
CA ILE A 155 -12.74 -38.86 -18.54
C ILE A 155 -13.91 -38.67 -19.50
N CYS A 156 -13.77 -37.85 -20.55
CA CYS A 156 -14.83 -37.64 -21.54
C CYS A 156 -15.20 -38.91 -22.32
N LYS A 157 -14.27 -39.87 -22.47
CA LYS A 157 -14.57 -41.19 -23.05
C LYS A 157 -15.36 -42.08 -22.09
N LEU A 158 -15.05 -42.02 -20.79
CA LEU A 158 -15.75 -42.79 -19.76
C LEU A 158 -17.15 -42.23 -19.48
N PHE A 159 -17.30 -40.91 -19.54
CA PHE A 159 -18.55 -40.20 -19.30
C PHE A 159 -18.93 -39.36 -20.52
N PRO A 160 -19.37 -39.99 -21.62
CA PRO A 160 -19.79 -39.25 -22.81
C PRO A 160 -21.00 -38.39 -22.47
N LEU A 161 -20.86 -37.08 -22.67
CA LEU A 161 -21.93 -36.09 -22.60
C LEU A 161 -22.36 -35.71 -24.01
N SER A 162 -23.62 -35.94 -24.34
CA SER A 162 -24.18 -35.66 -25.66
C SER A 162 -25.53 -34.96 -25.55
N LYS A 163 -25.92 -34.27 -26.62
CA LYS A 163 -27.24 -33.69 -26.77
C LYS A 163 -28.01 -34.54 -27.77
N VAL A 164 -29.16 -35.06 -27.35
CA VAL A 164 -29.99 -35.93 -28.19
C VAL A 164 -31.35 -35.29 -28.42
N THR A 165 -31.76 -35.22 -29.68
CA THR A 165 -33.13 -34.89 -30.09
C THR A 165 -33.94 -36.18 -30.06
N VAL A 166 -34.83 -36.31 -29.08
CA VAL A 166 -35.75 -37.45 -29.03
C VAL A 166 -36.93 -37.13 -29.95
N GLU A 167 -36.95 -37.74 -31.14
CA GLU A 167 -38.12 -37.73 -32.02
C GLU A 167 -39.14 -38.74 -31.50
N GLY A 168 -39.95 -38.31 -30.53
CA GLY A 168 -41.07 -39.08 -29.99
C GLY A 168 -42.40 -38.34 -30.19
N HIS A 169 -43.33 -38.97 -30.90
CA HIS A 169 -44.71 -38.50 -31.10
C HIS A 169 -45.51 -38.56 -29.76
N ASN A 170 -45.18 -37.71 -28.79
CA ASN A 170 -46.04 -37.51 -27.63
C ASN A 170 -47.24 -36.62 -28.01
N LYS A 171 -48.43 -36.92 -27.47
CA LYS A 171 -49.71 -36.23 -27.72
C LYS A 171 -49.72 -34.72 -27.38
N TYR A 172 -48.59 -34.16 -26.97
CA TYR A 172 -48.36 -32.75 -26.64
C TYR A 172 -47.10 -32.19 -27.32
N GLY A 173 -46.92 -32.37 -28.63
CA GLY A 173 -46.22 -31.42 -29.52
C GLY A 173 -44.82 -30.86 -29.18
N SER A 174 -44.09 -31.32 -28.17
CA SER A 174 -42.74 -30.82 -27.84
C SER A 174 -41.67 -31.85 -28.21
N SER A 175 -40.99 -31.64 -29.33
CA SER A 175 -39.71 -32.26 -29.62
C SER A 175 -38.65 -31.68 -28.68
N GLY A 176 -38.46 -32.31 -27.52
CA GLY A 176 -37.49 -31.88 -26.53
C GLY A 176 -36.06 -32.25 -26.92
N GLN A 177 -35.15 -31.26 -26.92
CA GLN A 177 -33.72 -31.53 -26.87
C GLN A 177 -33.33 -31.87 -25.43
N TYR A 178 -32.72 -33.03 -25.23
CA TYR A 178 -32.28 -33.49 -23.91
C TYR A 178 -30.76 -33.65 -23.87
N ASP A 179 -30.17 -33.31 -22.73
CA ASP A 179 -28.78 -33.63 -22.44
C ASP A 179 -28.71 -35.06 -21.89
N GLN A 180 -27.72 -35.84 -22.31
CA GLN A 180 -27.51 -37.22 -21.85
C GLN A 180 -26.08 -37.39 -21.34
N ILE A 181 -25.93 -38.25 -20.33
CA ILE A 181 -24.64 -38.73 -19.83
C ILE A 181 -24.63 -40.26 -19.82
N CYS A 182 -23.64 -40.89 -20.45
CA CYS A 182 -23.57 -42.36 -20.55
C CYS A 182 -24.89 -42.99 -21.06
N ASN A 183 -25.56 -42.34 -22.02
CA ASN A 183 -26.89 -42.70 -22.57
C ASN A 183 -28.08 -42.59 -21.59
N ALA A 184 -27.91 -41.99 -20.40
CA ALA A 184 -29.00 -41.69 -19.48
C ALA A 184 -29.40 -40.21 -19.58
N VAL A 185 -30.71 -39.92 -19.66
CA VAL A 185 -31.25 -38.57 -19.83
C VAL A 185 -31.13 -37.73 -18.55
N LEU A 186 -30.62 -36.51 -18.70
CA LEU A 186 -30.52 -35.52 -17.63
C LEU A 186 -31.80 -34.67 -17.53
N PRO A 187 -32.16 -34.21 -16.32
CA PRO A 187 -33.40 -33.47 -16.11
C PRO A 187 -33.40 -32.09 -16.77
N GLN A 188 -34.52 -31.78 -17.43
CA GLN A 188 -34.76 -30.46 -18.00
C GLN A 188 -35.18 -29.48 -16.90
N GLY A 189 -34.45 -28.35 -16.80
CA GLY A 189 -34.68 -27.37 -15.73
C GLY A 189 -34.52 -27.96 -14.33
N LEU A 190 -35.43 -27.64 -13.41
CA LEU A 190 -35.42 -28.17 -12.04
C LEU A 190 -36.51 -29.23 -11.81
N ASN A 191 -37.14 -29.74 -12.87
CA ASN A 191 -38.26 -30.67 -12.73
C ASN A 191 -37.78 -32.14 -12.75
N PRO A 192 -37.84 -32.88 -11.63
CA PRO A 192 -37.45 -34.29 -11.59
C PRO A 192 -38.45 -35.21 -12.30
N LEU A 193 -39.67 -34.77 -12.65
CA LEU A 193 -40.59 -35.56 -13.47
C LEU A 193 -40.28 -35.50 -14.98
N SER A 194 -39.27 -34.72 -15.39
CA SER A 194 -38.88 -34.66 -16.81
C SER A 194 -38.30 -35.97 -17.33
N VAL A 195 -37.86 -36.86 -16.44
CA VAL A 195 -37.19 -38.13 -16.73
C VAL A 195 -37.73 -39.21 -15.79
N PRO A 196 -37.85 -40.48 -16.21
CA PRO A 196 -38.24 -41.58 -15.33
C PRO A 196 -37.35 -41.65 -14.07
N PRO A 197 -37.90 -41.94 -12.87
CA PRO A 197 -37.15 -41.85 -11.60
C PRO A 197 -35.86 -42.68 -11.54
N LYS A 198 -35.87 -43.89 -12.11
CA LYS A 198 -34.69 -44.77 -12.16
C LYS A 198 -33.58 -44.21 -13.05
N GLU A 199 -33.98 -43.66 -14.20
CA GLU A 199 -33.04 -43.06 -15.16
C GLU A 199 -32.51 -41.71 -14.64
N LEU A 200 -33.36 -40.90 -14.02
CA LEU A 200 -32.99 -39.65 -13.35
C LEU A 200 -31.91 -39.88 -12.29
N ALA A 201 -32.15 -40.88 -11.42
CA ALA A 201 -31.22 -41.23 -10.36
C ALA A 201 -29.86 -41.67 -10.89
N ALA A 202 -29.84 -42.47 -11.96
CA ALA A 202 -28.63 -42.91 -12.62
C ALA A 202 -27.88 -41.75 -13.32
N SER A 203 -28.58 -40.91 -14.07
CA SER A 203 -27.97 -39.78 -14.80
C SER A 203 -27.36 -38.74 -13.86
N LEU A 204 -28.05 -38.42 -12.75
CA LEU A 204 -27.52 -37.55 -11.71
C LEU A 204 -26.33 -38.18 -10.97
N GLY A 205 -26.38 -39.49 -10.70
CA GLY A 205 -25.26 -40.24 -10.12
C GLY A 205 -24.00 -40.18 -10.98
N TYR A 206 -24.13 -40.36 -12.31
CA TYR A 206 -23.01 -40.21 -13.24
C TYR A 206 -22.45 -38.78 -13.26
N MET A 207 -23.31 -37.76 -13.17
CA MET A 207 -22.87 -36.37 -13.07
C MET A 207 -22.07 -36.09 -11.79
N VAL A 208 -22.52 -36.62 -10.65
CA VAL A 208 -21.80 -36.50 -9.37
C VAL A 208 -20.41 -37.12 -9.48
N GLN A 209 -20.30 -38.32 -10.07
CA GLN A 209 -19.01 -38.98 -10.27
C GLN A 209 -18.10 -38.20 -11.22
N LEU A 210 -18.65 -37.71 -12.34
CA LEU A 210 -17.92 -36.89 -13.29
C LEU A 210 -17.38 -35.62 -12.63
N LEU A 211 -18.20 -34.91 -11.88
CA LEU A 211 -17.78 -33.71 -11.16
C LEU A 211 -16.70 -34.02 -10.13
N ASN A 212 -16.85 -35.10 -9.35
CA ASN A 212 -15.81 -35.54 -8.42
C ASN A 212 -14.47 -35.76 -9.13
N LEU A 213 -14.45 -36.41 -10.29
CA LEU A 213 -13.21 -36.61 -11.03
C LEU A 213 -12.64 -35.29 -11.58
N VAL A 214 -13.49 -34.45 -12.17
CA VAL A 214 -13.09 -33.20 -12.82
C VAL A 214 -12.54 -32.19 -11.80
N VAL A 215 -13.21 -32.01 -10.66
CA VAL A 215 -12.79 -31.14 -9.56
C VAL A 215 -11.35 -31.47 -9.12
N HIS A 216 -11.08 -32.76 -8.88
CA HIS A 216 -9.77 -33.19 -8.41
C HIS A 216 -8.67 -33.07 -9.49
N LYS A 217 -8.99 -33.34 -10.76
CA LYS A 217 -8.01 -33.29 -11.85
C LYS A 217 -7.71 -31.88 -12.33
N LEU A 218 -8.70 -30.98 -12.26
CA LEU A 218 -8.52 -29.58 -12.57
C LEU A 218 -8.05 -28.74 -11.37
N ALA A 219 -8.02 -29.33 -10.16
CA ALA A 219 -7.72 -28.64 -8.90
C ALA A 219 -8.61 -27.40 -8.68
N VAL A 220 -9.90 -27.54 -9.02
CA VAL A 220 -10.92 -26.48 -8.92
C VAL A 220 -11.64 -26.62 -7.58
N PRO A 221 -11.98 -25.54 -6.88
CA PRO A 221 -12.83 -25.64 -5.69
C PRO A 221 -14.24 -26.12 -6.07
N ALA A 222 -14.71 -27.19 -5.42
CA ALA A 222 -16.11 -27.60 -5.51
C ALA A 222 -16.98 -26.67 -4.64
N LEU A 223 -18.07 -26.17 -5.21
CA LEU A 223 -19.02 -25.29 -4.49
C LEU A 223 -19.82 -26.07 -3.43
N HIS A 224 -20.30 -27.25 -3.82
CA HIS A 224 -21.05 -28.17 -2.97
C HIS A 224 -20.27 -29.48 -2.83
N ASN A 225 -20.49 -30.17 -1.72
CA ASN A 225 -19.91 -31.49 -1.50
C ASN A 225 -20.80 -32.55 -2.15
N LEU A 226 -20.16 -33.60 -2.66
CA LEU A 226 -20.74 -34.58 -3.56
C LEU A 226 -20.56 -35.99 -2.99
N GLY A 227 -21.63 -36.57 -2.47
CA GLY A 227 -21.67 -37.95 -1.98
C GLY A 227 -22.07 -38.89 -3.11
N PHE A 228 -21.07 -39.50 -3.76
CA PHE A 228 -21.33 -40.47 -4.82
C PHE A 228 -21.80 -41.82 -4.24
N GLY A 229 -22.98 -42.27 -4.67
CA GLY A 229 -23.57 -43.56 -4.31
C GLY A 229 -24.21 -44.26 -5.51
N GLY A 230 -23.75 -43.97 -6.74
CA GLY A 230 -24.46 -44.39 -7.94
C GLY A 230 -25.85 -43.73 -8.00
N SER A 231 -26.90 -44.52 -8.17
CA SER A 231 -28.29 -44.02 -8.23
C SER A 231 -28.81 -43.47 -6.91
N CYS A 232 -28.11 -43.63 -5.77
CA CYS A 232 -28.51 -43.03 -4.50
C CYS A 232 -27.61 -41.85 -4.07
N SER A 233 -27.04 -41.14 -5.05
CA SER A 233 -26.14 -40.01 -4.80
C SER A 233 -26.83 -38.84 -4.09
N ARG A 234 -26.03 -38.07 -3.34
CA ARG A 234 -26.48 -36.94 -2.50
C ARG A 234 -25.58 -35.72 -2.68
N ILE A 235 -26.14 -34.54 -2.41
CA ILE A 235 -25.42 -33.26 -2.48
C ILE A 235 -25.78 -32.40 -1.27
N TRP A 236 -24.80 -31.70 -0.72
CA TRP A 236 -25.01 -30.77 0.40
C TRP A 236 -24.12 -29.54 0.26
N GLN A 237 -24.59 -28.44 0.85
CA GLN A 237 -23.81 -27.22 0.95
C GLN A 237 -22.71 -27.37 2.00
N ARG A 238 -21.58 -26.72 1.75
CA ARG A 238 -20.42 -26.79 2.64
C ARG A 238 -20.45 -25.63 3.63
N ASP A 239 -20.47 -25.95 4.93
CA ASP A 239 -20.46 -24.93 5.98
C ASP A 239 -19.07 -24.32 6.24
N SER A 240 -18.00 -25.10 6.03
CA SER A 240 -16.62 -24.66 6.24
C SER A 240 -15.64 -25.42 5.36
N TYR A 241 -14.49 -24.82 5.08
CA TYR A 241 -13.47 -25.46 4.25
C TYR A 241 -12.99 -26.81 4.80
N TRP A 242 -12.90 -26.90 6.12
CA TRP A 242 -12.35 -28.06 6.84
C TRP A 242 -13.39 -29.14 7.16
N LYS A 243 -14.68 -28.87 6.91
CA LYS A 243 -15.78 -29.80 7.19
C LYS A 243 -16.37 -30.32 5.89
N SER A 244 -16.05 -31.56 5.56
CA SER A 244 -16.57 -32.25 4.37
C SER A 244 -17.96 -32.85 4.58
N HIS A 245 -18.35 -33.12 5.83
CA HIS A 245 -19.63 -33.72 6.18
C HIS A 245 -20.68 -32.64 6.45
N PRO A 246 -21.95 -32.91 6.14
CA PRO A 246 -23.04 -31.99 6.45
C PRO A 246 -23.20 -31.86 7.97
N SER A 247 -23.56 -30.66 8.43
CA SER A 247 -23.77 -30.41 9.86
C SER A 247 -25.03 -31.08 10.39
N SER A 248 -26.04 -31.27 9.53
CA SER A 248 -27.27 -31.99 9.85
C SER A 248 -27.75 -32.86 8.68
N PRO A 249 -28.47 -33.98 8.93
CA PRO A 249 -29.08 -34.78 7.86
C PRO A 249 -30.09 -34.00 7.01
N SER A 250 -30.66 -32.91 7.54
CA SER A 250 -31.56 -32.01 6.80
C SER A 250 -30.86 -31.13 5.77
N ASP A 251 -29.53 -31.01 5.82
CA ASP A 251 -28.73 -30.26 4.84
C ASP A 251 -28.32 -31.13 3.64
N GLU A 252 -28.64 -32.43 3.68
CA GLU A 252 -28.41 -33.37 2.60
C GLU A 252 -29.61 -33.47 1.66
N TYR A 253 -29.37 -33.20 0.38
CA TYR A 253 -30.39 -33.31 -0.66
C TYR A 253 -30.17 -34.58 -1.49
N PRO A 254 -31.16 -35.49 -1.57
CA PRO A 254 -31.08 -36.67 -2.41
C PRO A 254 -31.20 -36.29 -3.89
N LEU A 255 -30.42 -36.95 -4.73
CA LEU A 255 -30.50 -36.84 -6.20
C LEU A 255 -31.30 -37.98 -6.83
N PHE A 256 -32.22 -38.56 -6.07
CA PHE A 256 -33.08 -39.65 -6.48
C PHE A 256 -34.43 -39.50 -5.82
N VAL A 257 -35.48 -40.00 -6.47
CA VAL A 257 -36.80 -40.09 -5.86
C VAL A 257 -36.85 -41.40 -5.06
N PRO A 258 -37.01 -41.37 -3.73
CA PRO A 258 -37.19 -42.57 -2.93
C PRO A 258 -38.45 -43.32 -3.40
N SER A 259 -38.28 -44.53 -3.90
CA SER A 259 -39.42 -45.44 -4.09
C SER A 259 -39.96 -45.84 -2.73
N HIS A 260 -41.27 -45.66 -2.51
CA HIS A 260 -41.97 -46.22 -1.36
C HIS A 260 -42.10 -47.73 -1.56
N ASP A 261 -41.01 -48.47 -1.36
CA ASP A 261 -41.12 -49.90 -1.11
C ASP A 261 -41.60 -50.05 0.33
N TYR A 262 -42.84 -50.53 0.46
CA TYR A 262 -43.55 -50.76 1.71
C TYR A 262 -42.73 -51.64 2.67
N PHE A 263 -42.00 -51.03 3.59
CA PHE A 263 -41.64 -51.63 4.86
C PHE A 263 -41.91 -50.63 5.98
N SER A 264 -43.18 -50.51 6.35
CA SER A 264 -43.60 -49.96 7.62
C SER A 264 -43.14 -50.91 8.72
N VAL A 265 -41.94 -50.71 9.26
CA VAL A 265 -41.62 -51.14 10.62
C VAL A 265 -41.49 -49.88 11.45
N GLU A 266 -42.47 -49.70 12.32
CA GLU A 266 -42.59 -48.68 13.32
C GLU A 266 -41.37 -48.70 14.24
N GLY A 267 -40.41 -47.83 13.95
CA GLY A 267 -39.17 -47.72 14.69
C GLY A 267 -38.37 -46.54 14.18
N LYS A 268 -38.61 -45.37 14.79
CA LYS A 268 -37.78 -44.14 14.75
C LYS A 268 -36.63 -44.22 13.73
N SER A 269 -36.84 -43.75 12.52
CA SER A 269 -35.79 -43.67 11.48
C SER A 269 -34.82 -42.52 11.77
N SER A 270 -34.13 -42.60 12.91
CA SER A 270 -32.87 -41.91 13.13
C SER A 270 -31.80 -42.67 12.34
N TRP A 271 -31.43 -42.15 11.16
CA TRP A 271 -30.30 -42.63 10.37
C TRP A 271 -28.95 -42.26 11.00
N THR A 272 -28.81 -42.53 12.30
CA THR A 272 -27.56 -42.42 13.05
C THR A 272 -27.01 -43.81 13.32
N GLY A 273 -26.64 -44.51 12.25
CA GLY A 273 -25.77 -45.67 12.29
C GLY A 273 -24.36 -45.19 12.00
N ARG A 274 -23.62 -44.86 13.04
CA ARG A 274 -22.17 -44.64 13.02
C ARG A 274 -21.52 -45.91 12.47
N ASP A 275 -20.94 -45.86 11.27
CA ASP A 275 -19.86 -46.76 10.89
C ASP A 275 -18.82 -46.03 10.02
N THR A 276 -17.61 -46.07 10.55
CA THR A 276 -16.40 -45.54 9.98
C THR A 276 -15.84 -46.50 8.93
N THR A 277 -15.40 -45.93 7.82
CA THR A 277 -14.40 -46.45 6.86
C THR A 277 -14.78 -47.53 5.84
N ASN A 278 -14.29 -47.25 4.62
CA ASN A 278 -13.90 -48.15 3.54
C ASN A 278 -14.93 -48.47 2.45
N PHE A 279 -14.50 -48.10 1.23
CA PHE A 279 -14.95 -48.65 -0.05
C PHE A 279 -15.29 -50.15 0.08
N GLY A 280 -16.56 -50.47 -0.15
CA GLY A 280 -17.05 -51.85 -0.14
C GLY A 280 -18.21 -51.97 -1.12
N VAL A 281 -17.90 -52.44 -2.33
CA VAL A 281 -18.86 -52.95 -3.29
C VAL A 281 -19.61 -54.10 -2.62
N THR A 282 -20.92 -53.96 -2.35
CA THR A 282 -21.80 -55.10 -2.11
C THR A 282 -22.62 -55.35 -3.37
N SER A 283 -21.97 -56.02 -4.33
CA SER A 283 -22.63 -56.83 -5.34
C SER A 283 -22.65 -58.27 -4.82
N LEU A 284 -23.85 -58.81 -4.59
CA LEU A 284 -24.20 -60.24 -4.46
C LEU A 284 -25.72 -60.26 -4.15
N LYS A 285 -26.64 -60.92 -4.84
CA LYS A 285 -26.66 -61.84 -5.99
C LYS A 285 -27.98 -61.63 -6.72
N SER A 286 -27.97 -61.75 -8.04
CA SER A 286 -29.17 -62.09 -8.81
C SER A 286 -29.44 -63.58 -8.64
N ASP A 287 -30.55 -63.95 -8.02
CA ASP A 287 -31.19 -65.23 -8.27
C ASP A 287 -32.43 -64.95 -9.12
N GLY A 288 -32.51 -65.67 -10.25
CA GLY A 288 -33.43 -65.38 -11.33
C GLY A 288 -34.89 -65.65 -10.96
N SER A 289 -35.75 -64.75 -11.40
CA SER A 289 -37.12 -65.09 -11.77
C SER A 289 -37.66 -64.05 -12.75
N VAL A 290 -37.98 -64.57 -13.94
CA VAL A 290 -39.04 -64.18 -14.89
C VAL A 290 -39.23 -62.67 -15.14
N GLU A 291 -38.91 -62.28 -16.39
CA GLU A 291 -39.48 -61.10 -17.05
C GLU A 291 -41.00 -61.11 -16.90
N GLU A 292 -41.53 -60.27 -16.01
CA GLU A 292 -42.92 -59.84 -16.05
C GLU A 292 -42.96 -58.40 -16.56
N ASP A 293 -43.59 -58.25 -17.72
CA ASP A 293 -44.01 -57.00 -18.34
C ASP A 293 -44.77 -56.14 -17.32
N TYR A 294 -44.10 -55.13 -16.76
CA TYR A 294 -44.79 -54.09 -15.99
C TYR A 294 -45.23 -52.99 -16.95
N HIS A 295 -46.50 -53.07 -17.31
CA HIS A 295 -47.30 -51.99 -17.84
C HIS A 295 -47.11 -50.70 -17.01
N ASP A 296 -46.80 -49.62 -17.74
CA ASP A 296 -47.28 -48.25 -17.55
C ASP A 296 -47.62 -47.88 -16.09
N LEU A 297 -46.60 -47.50 -15.31
CA LEU A 297 -46.83 -46.87 -14.01
C LEU A 297 -47.19 -45.40 -14.24
N ASP A 298 -48.49 -45.16 -14.04
CA ASP A 298 -49.19 -43.90 -14.05
C ASP A 298 -48.35 -42.70 -13.60
N VAL A 299 -48.46 -41.64 -14.41
CA VAL A 299 -48.08 -40.27 -14.11
C VAL A 299 -48.54 -39.93 -12.68
N VAL A 300 -47.57 -39.73 -11.77
CA VAL A 300 -47.84 -39.32 -10.40
C VAL A 300 -48.62 -38.01 -10.42
N ASN A 301 -49.93 -38.10 -10.19
CA ASN A 301 -50.82 -36.96 -10.14
C ASN A 301 -50.58 -36.23 -8.82
N LEU A 302 -49.75 -35.19 -8.84
CA LEU A 302 -49.34 -34.40 -7.67
C LEU A 302 -50.50 -33.68 -6.95
N SER A 303 -51.69 -33.66 -7.54
CA SER A 303 -52.88 -33.01 -7.00
C SER A 303 -53.53 -33.75 -5.81
N SER A 304 -53.11 -34.99 -5.51
CA SER A 304 -53.58 -35.81 -4.37
C SER A 304 -52.44 -36.38 -3.51
N ALA A 305 -51.26 -35.76 -3.59
CA ALA A 305 -50.04 -36.22 -2.93
C ALA A 305 -50.02 -35.94 -1.40
N SER A 306 -49.64 -36.94 -0.62
CA SER A 306 -49.30 -36.81 0.81
C SER A 306 -48.27 -35.68 1.04
N PRO A 307 -48.34 -34.92 2.15
CA PRO A 307 -47.36 -33.86 2.45
C PRO A 307 -45.90 -34.34 2.40
N HIS A 308 -45.64 -35.61 2.70
CA HIS A 308 -44.30 -36.20 2.63
C HIS A 308 -43.76 -36.38 1.20
N SER A 309 -44.61 -36.66 0.20
CA SER A 309 -44.15 -36.79 -1.18
C SER A 309 -43.88 -35.42 -1.83
N ALA A 310 -44.66 -34.39 -1.46
CA ALA A 310 -44.40 -33.01 -1.86
C ALA A 310 -43.07 -32.46 -1.29
N GLU A 311 -42.74 -32.82 -0.05
CA GLU A 311 -41.45 -32.47 0.56
C GLU A 311 -40.27 -33.20 -0.09
N THR A 312 -40.41 -34.51 -0.32
CA THR A 312 -39.42 -35.32 -1.02
C THR A 312 -39.11 -34.77 -2.41
N PHE A 313 -40.15 -34.37 -3.14
CA PHE A 313 -40.02 -33.74 -4.45
C PHE A 313 -39.22 -32.44 -4.38
N ARG A 314 -39.55 -31.54 -3.43
CA ARG A 314 -38.81 -30.28 -3.23
C ARG A 314 -37.34 -30.50 -2.87
N ASN A 315 -37.04 -31.54 -2.08
CA ASN A 315 -35.67 -31.87 -1.71
C ASN A 315 -34.85 -32.32 -2.92
N VAL A 316 -35.44 -33.14 -3.81
CA VAL A 316 -34.80 -33.53 -5.08
C VAL A 316 -34.61 -32.31 -6.00
N GLN A 317 -35.60 -31.41 -6.08
CA GLN A 317 -35.47 -30.16 -6.86
C GLN A 317 -34.31 -29.28 -6.37
N ARG A 318 -34.15 -29.12 -5.04
CA ARG A 318 -33.00 -28.42 -4.46
C ARG A 318 -31.68 -29.13 -4.76
N GLY A 319 -31.66 -30.46 -4.67
CA GLY A 319 -30.49 -31.25 -5.05
C GLY A 319 -30.06 -31.01 -6.50
N ILE A 320 -31.02 -31.04 -7.45
CA ILE A 320 -30.76 -30.72 -8.86
C ILE A 320 -30.27 -29.29 -9.02
N ALA A 321 -30.83 -28.32 -8.30
CA ALA A 321 -30.39 -26.93 -8.33
C ALA A 321 -28.94 -26.78 -7.88
N HIS A 322 -28.56 -27.38 -6.74
CA HIS A 322 -27.18 -27.35 -6.24
C HIS A 322 -26.20 -28.04 -7.19
N LEU A 323 -26.61 -29.14 -7.83
CA LEU A 323 -25.79 -29.83 -8.82
C LEU A 323 -25.55 -28.93 -10.02
N LYS A 324 -26.60 -28.35 -10.59
CA LYS A 324 -26.50 -27.40 -11.72
C LYS A 324 -25.66 -26.17 -11.35
N GLN A 325 -25.82 -25.65 -10.14
CA GLN A 325 -25.00 -24.53 -9.65
C GLN A 325 -23.52 -24.91 -9.56
N SER A 326 -23.20 -26.12 -9.10
CA SER A 326 -21.82 -26.63 -9.06
C SER A 326 -21.22 -26.78 -10.45
N VAL A 327 -21.99 -27.33 -11.39
CA VAL A 327 -21.60 -27.45 -12.80
C VAL A 327 -21.35 -26.07 -13.40
N ALA A 328 -22.25 -25.11 -13.17
CA ALA A 328 -22.10 -23.74 -13.67
C ALA A 328 -20.85 -23.04 -13.11
N HIS A 329 -20.58 -23.17 -11.81
CA HIS A 329 -19.38 -22.60 -11.19
C HIS A 329 -18.10 -23.18 -11.76
N LEU A 330 -18.04 -24.51 -11.90
CA LEU A 330 -16.88 -25.16 -12.47
C LEU A 330 -16.70 -24.79 -13.95
N THR A 331 -17.81 -24.62 -14.68
CA THR A 331 -17.80 -24.18 -16.07
C THR A 331 -17.24 -22.77 -16.22
N ALA A 332 -17.75 -21.82 -15.43
CA ALA A 332 -17.27 -20.44 -15.41
C ALA A 332 -15.78 -20.35 -15.02
N TYR A 333 -15.37 -21.11 -13.99
CA TYR A 333 -13.97 -21.16 -13.57
C TYR A 333 -13.06 -21.74 -14.66
N GLY A 334 -13.49 -22.81 -15.33
CA GLY A 334 -12.73 -23.43 -16.41
C GLY A 334 -12.52 -22.49 -17.61
N TYR A 335 -13.59 -21.83 -18.07
CA TYR A 335 -13.49 -20.83 -19.14
C TYR A 335 -12.61 -19.63 -18.75
N SER A 336 -12.75 -19.13 -17.52
CA SER A 336 -11.89 -18.06 -16.99
C SER A 336 -10.41 -18.48 -16.93
N SER A 337 -10.14 -19.71 -16.50
CA SER A 337 -8.77 -20.27 -16.47
C SER A 337 -8.15 -20.39 -17.85
N LEU A 338 -8.96 -20.58 -18.88
CA LEU A 338 -8.55 -20.61 -20.29
C LEU A 338 -8.58 -19.23 -20.95
N SER A 339 -8.96 -18.16 -20.23
CA SER A 339 -9.15 -16.81 -20.80
C SER A 339 -10.14 -16.78 -21.98
N MET A 340 -11.19 -17.61 -21.91
CA MET A 340 -12.25 -17.73 -22.92
C MET A 340 -13.60 -17.24 -22.35
N GLU A 341 -14.47 -16.73 -23.22
CA GLU A 341 -15.83 -16.36 -22.83
C GLU A 341 -16.76 -17.57 -22.75
N VAL A 342 -17.70 -17.55 -21.80
CA VAL A 342 -18.69 -18.63 -21.61
C VAL A 342 -19.74 -18.54 -22.73
N PRO A 343 -20.02 -19.63 -23.48
CA PRO A 343 -21.05 -19.62 -24.52
C PRO A 343 -22.43 -19.29 -23.96
N SER A 344 -23.09 -18.26 -24.50
CA SER A 344 -24.45 -17.88 -24.13
C SER A 344 -25.49 -18.68 -24.94
N GLY A 345 -26.61 -19.05 -24.29
CA GLY A 345 -27.74 -19.73 -24.93
C GLY A 345 -27.76 -21.26 -24.89
N ALA A 346 -26.75 -21.91 -24.31
CA ALA A 346 -26.72 -23.36 -24.11
C ALA A 346 -27.16 -23.75 -22.68
N SER A 347 -27.61 -25.00 -22.49
CA SER A 347 -27.96 -25.50 -21.15
C SER A 347 -26.71 -25.57 -20.25
N THR A 348 -26.90 -25.63 -18.93
CA THR A 348 -25.79 -25.78 -17.97
C THR A 348 -24.95 -27.03 -18.23
N PHE A 349 -25.57 -28.14 -18.63
CA PHE A 349 -24.84 -29.38 -18.94
C PHE A 349 -24.18 -29.32 -20.33
N GLU A 350 -24.81 -28.67 -21.31
CA GLU A 350 -24.24 -28.49 -22.65
C GLU A 350 -23.01 -27.58 -22.62
N THR A 351 -23.08 -26.45 -21.92
CA THR A 351 -21.94 -25.55 -21.71
C THR A 351 -20.78 -26.25 -21.01
N PHE A 352 -21.08 -27.09 -20.02
CA PHE A 352 -20.09 -27.91 -19.36
C PHE A 352 -19.47 -28.97 -20.29
N ALA A 353 -20.28 -29.66 -21.09
CA ALA A 353 -19.80 -30.62 -22.08
C ALA A 353 -18.86 -29.98 -23.11
N LYS A 354 -19.19 -28.76 -23.57
CA LYS A 354 -18.32 -27.97 -24.46
C LYS A 354 -16.99 -27.63 -23.79
N LEU A 355 -17.01 -27.20 -22.53
CA LEU A 355 -15.78 -26.96 -21.76
C LEU A 355 -14.92 -28.23 -21.66
N LEU A 356 -15.50 -29.37 -21.30
CA LEU A 356 -14.77 -30.63 -21.18
C LEU A 356 -14.16 -31.06 -22.51
N ASN A 357 -14.87 -30.85 -23.63
CA ASN A 357 -14.34 -31.09 -24.96
C ASN A 357 -13.15 -30.18 -25.27
N THR A 358 -13.25 -28.88 -24.97
CA THR A 358 -12.14 -27.94 -25.12
C THR A 358 -10.94 -28.32 -24.26
N LEU A 359 -11.17 -28.69 -22.99
CA LEU A 359 -10.11 -29.17 -22.09
C LEU A 359 -9.49 -30.49 -22.56
N SER A 360 -10.24 -31.35 -23.27
CA SER A 360 -9.70 -32.59 -23.85
C SER A 360 -8.84 -32.36 -25.10
N SER A 361 -9.01 -31.20 -25.75
CA SER A 361 -8.32 -30.82 -26.99
C SER A 361 -7.05 -30.06 -26.67
N ILE A 362 -5.90 -30.74 -26.75
CA ILE A 362 -4.57 -30.15 -26.51
C ILE A 362 -4.36 -28.89 -27.38
N LYS A 363 -4.83 -28.91 -28.63
CA LYS A 363 -4.70 -27.78 -29.57
C LYS A 363 -5.45 -26.54 -29.08
N GLU A 364 -6.67 -26.72 -28.59
CA GLU A 364 -7.49 -25.62 -28.09
C GLU A 364 -6.92 -25.06 -26.79
N VAL A 365 -6.45 -25.91 -25.88
CA VAL A 365 -5.82 -25.49 -24.63
C VAL A 365 -4.52 -24.70 -24.89
N GLN A 366 -3.69 -25.12 -25.85
CA GLN A 366 -2.48 -24.38 -26.24
C GLN A 366 -2.81 -23.03 -26.91
N SER A 367 -3.85 -23.01 -27.74
CA SER A 367 -4.35 -21.77 -28.35
C SER A 367 -4.83 -20.78 -27.28
N ALA A 368 -5.66 -21.26 -26.34
CA ALA A 368 -6.17 -20.48 -25.22
C ALA A 368 -5.04 -19.92 -24.33
N LEU A 369 -4.03 -20.73 -24.02
CA LEU A 369 -2.83 -20.28 -23.29
C LEU A 369 -2.09 -19.18 -24.07
N SER A 370 -1.88 -19.36 -25.37
CA SER A 370 -1.21 -18.36 -26.22
C SER A 370 -1.97 -17.04 -26.26
N HIS A 371 -3.30 -17.09 -26.34
CA HIS A 371 -4.16 -15.92 -26.28
C HIS A 371 -4.13 -15.22 -24.91
N GLY A 372 -4.19 -15.97 -23.81
CA GLY A 372 -4.10 -15.42 -22.45
C GLY A 372 -2.74 -14.77 -22.17
N LEU A 373 -1.65 -15.36 -22.67
CA LEU A 373 -0.30 -14.77 -22.56
C LEU A 373 -0.16 -13.49 -23.41
N SER A 374 -0.82 -13.43 -24.58
CA SER A 374 -0.82 -12.26 -25.45
C SER A 374 -1.74 -11.13 -24.99
N SER A 375 -2.79 -11.41 -24.22
CA SER A 375 -3.65 -10.37 -23.63
C SER A 375 -3.01 -9.75 -22.39
N SER A 376 -2.28 -10.55 -21.59
CA SER A 376 -1.54 -10.08 -20.41
C SER A 376 -0.39 -9.12 -20.76
N SER A 377 0.29 -9.32 -21.90
CA SER A 377 1.36 -8.41 -22.34
C SER A 377 0.86 -6.99 -22.67
N LYS A 378 -0.39 -6.84 -23.12
CA LYS A 378 -1.00 -5.52 -23.39
C LYS A 378 -1.30 -4.73 -22.12
N GLN A 379 -1.58 -5.40 -21.00
CA GLN A 379 -1.75 -4.75 -19.69
C GLN A 379 -0.42 -4.39 -19.00
N ARG A 380 0.72 -4.95 -19.42
CA ARG A 380 2.04 -4.70 -18.80
C ARG A 380 2.74 -3.41 -19.27
N HIS A 381 2.20 -2.69 -20.25
CA HIS A 381 2.83 -1.44 -20.74
C HIS A 381 2.60 -0.20 -19.87
N GLU A 382 1.77 -0.29 -18.82
CA GLU A 382 1.82 0.64 -17.69
C GLU A 382 2.44 -0.07 -16.48
N PRO A 383 3.77 -0.04 -16.31
CA PRO A 383 4.33 -0.33 -15.01
C PRO A 383 3.71 0.68 -14.04
N ASN A 384 3.01 0.20 -13.01
CA ASN A 384 2.56 1.01 -11.89
C ASN A 384 3.80 1.68 -11.26
N LYS A 385 4.11 2.89 -11.73
CA LYS A 385 5.21 3.74 -11.23
C LYS A 385 4.99 4.12 -9.76
N SER A 386 3.82 3.83 -9.20
CA SER A 386 3.46 4.09 -7.81
C SER A 386 4.06 3.11 -6.80
N VAL A 387 4.45 1.88 -7.19
CA VAL A 387 5.06 0.92 -6.26
C VAL A 387 6.51 1.29 -5.93
N TRP A 388 7.17 2.01 -6.83
CA TRP A 388 8.57 2.41 -6.69
C TRP A 388 8.76 3.74 -5.95
N ASN A 389 7.67 4.43 -5.63
CA ASN A 389 7.71 5.67 -4.84
C ASN A 389 7.51 5.36 -3.34
N LEU A 390 8.31 4.43 -2.82
CA LEU A 390 8.37 4.15 -1.39
C LEU A 390 9.55 4.93 -0.80
N ASN A 391 9.23 6.12 -0.29
CA ASN A 391 9.94 6.72 0.84
C ASN A 391 9.75 5.81 2.07
N SER A 392 10.31 4.61 2.02
CA SER A 392 10.30 3.66 3.12
C SER A 392 11.74 3.19 3.31
N SER A 393 12.36 3.75 4.34
CA SER A 393 13.58 3.28 4.95
C SER A 393 13.43 1.83 5.42
N SER A 394 13.51 0.88 4.49
CA SER A 394 13.72 -0.54 4.77
C SER A 394 14.95 -0.97 3.97
N SER A 395 16.09 -0.85 4.63
CA SER A 395 17.35 -1.42 4.16
C SER A 395 17.22 -2.95 4.16
N SER A 396 17.24 -3.57 2.99
CA SER A 396 17.72 -4.94 2.83
C SER A 396 19.10 -4.88 2.16
N THR A 397 20.11 -4.64 3.00
CA THR A 397 21.52 -4.79 2.65
C THR A 397 21.84 -6.28 2.45
N MET A 398 21.83 -6.73 1.20
CA MET A 398 22.32 -8.06 0.82
C MET A 398 23.83 -8.08 0.52
N LEU A 399 24.64 -7.31 1.27
CA LEU A 399 26.09 -7.40 1.23
C LEU A 399 26.68 -7.18 2.65
N ASN A 400 27.16 -8.28 3.23
CA ASN A 400 28.22 -8.43 4.25
C ASN A 400 28.27 -7.49 5.46
N SER A 401 28.14 -8.05 6.68
CA SER A 401 29.28 -8.38 7.55
C SER A 401 28.85 -8.59 9.00
N SER A 402 29.30 -9.71 9.54
CA SER A 402 29.44 -10.11 10.95
C SER A 402 29.56 -8.96 11.94
N HIS A 403 28.57 -8.82 12.83
CA HIS A 403 28.65 -8.48 14.26
C HIS A 403 27.25 -8.08 14.74
N ILE A 404 26.53 -9.01 15.38
CA ILE A 404 25.26 -8.72 16.08
C ILE A 404 25.41 -9.20 17.52
N GLN A 405 25.34 -8.28 18.47
CA GLN A 405 24.82 -8.56 19.82
C GLN A 405 23.34 -8.17 19.84
N PRO A 406 22.47 -8.92 20.56
CA PRO A 406 21.02 -8.80 20.41
C PRO A 406 20.44 -7.81 21.43
N THR A 407 19.67 -6.84 20.95
CA THR A 407 18.80 -6.03 21.80
C THR A 407 17.36 -6.49 21.60
N SER A 408 16.83 -7.13 22.64
CA SER A 408 15.42 -7.49 22.78
C SER A 408 14.55 -6.25 23.01
N TRP A 409 13.41 -6.11 22.33
CA TRP A 409 12.15 -5.71 22.99
C TRP A 409 10.89 -5.94 22.14
N ASN A 410 10.07 -6.87 22.64
CA ASN A 410 8.60 -7.00 22.65
C ASN A 410 7.73 -6.86 21.39
N ASN A 411 7.20 -8.03 21.03
CA ASN A 411 5.86 -8.26 20.51
C ASN A 411 4.76 -7.82 21.50
N LYS A 412 3.78 -7.03 21.03
CA LYS A 412 2.42 -7.03 21.57
C LYS A 412 1.39 -7.02 20.43
N SER A 413 0.85 -8.23 20.23
CA SER A 413 -0.51 -8.58 19.80
C SER A 413 -1.54 -7.44 19.76
N TYR A 414 -2.27 -7.32 18.66
CA TYR A 414 -3.73 -7.09 18.67
C TYR A 414 -4.39 -7.73 17.43
N TYR A 415 -4.95 -8.93 17.61
CA TYR A 415 -6.06 -9.42 16.78
C TYR A 415 -7.36 -8.92 17.42
N ASN A 416 -8.18 -8.18 16.66
CA ASN A 416 -9.57 -7.90 17.01
C ASN A 416 -10.45 -8.33 15.83
N VAL A 417 -11.08 -9.50 15.95
CA VAL A 417 -12.21 -9.93 15.11
C VAL A 417 -13.47 -9.77 15.96
N PRO A 418 -14.44 -8.93 15.58
CA PRO A 418 -15.69 -8.82 16.31
C PRO A 418 -16.60 -10.02 16.00
N ASN A 419 -17.06 -10.66 17.07
CA ASN A 419 -18.12 -11.66 17.11
C ASN A 419 -19.44 -11.02 16.63
N ARG A 420 -20.18 -11.66 15.71
CA ARG A 420 -21.59 -11.35 15.44
C ARG A 420 -22.41 -12.62 15.51
N ASP A 421 -23.43 -12.60 16.35
CA ASP A 421 -24.43 -13.65 16.51
C ASP A 421 -25.36 -13.77 15.29
N PRO A 422 -25.96 -14.96 15.05
CA PRO A 422 -26.73 -15.28 13.86
C PRO A 422 -28.23 -15.18 14.14
N SER A 423 -28.83 -14.01 13.89
CA SER A 423 -30.30 -13.89 13.84
C SER A 423 -30.70 -12.68 13.02
N SER A 424 -30.87 -12.88 11.71
CA SER A 424 -31.57 -11.99 10.76
C SER A 424 -31.33 -12.54 9.35
N ILE A 425 -31.93 -13.68 9.04
CA ILE A 425 -32.22 -14.05 7.65
C ILE A 425 -33.45 -13.23 7.28
N ASP A 426 -33.23 -12.18 6.51
CA ASP A 426 -34.12 -11.77 5.44
C ASP A 426 -33.37 -10.81 4.52
N GLU A 427 -33.59 -10.99 3.22
CA GLU A 427 -33.27 -10.01 2.18
C GLU A 427 -31.81 -9.92 1.67
N TRP A 428 -31.34 -10.97 0.99
CA TRP A 428 -30.31 -10.79 -0.04
C TRP A 428 -30.97 -10.59 -1.40
N ASN A 429 -31.19 -9.32 -1.72
CA ASN A 429 -31.45 -8.87 -3.08
C ASN A 429 -30.30 -9.31 -4.01
N LEU A 430 -30.69 -9.85 -5.17
CA LEU A 430 -29.86 -10.10 -6.32
C LEU A 430 -29.07 -8.81 -6.66
N VAL A 431 -27.77 -8.79 -6.39
CA VAL A 431 -26.87 -7.87 -7.08
C VAL A 431 -26.53 -8.53 -8.41
N GLU A 432 -27.31 -8.17 -9.42
CA GLU A 432 -26.95 -8.31 -10.82
C GLU A 432 -25.55 -7.72 -11.07
N TYR A 433 -24.85 -8.35 -12.00
CA TYR A 433 -23.55 -8.00 -12.59
C TYR A 433 -23.07 -6.55 -12.41
N PRO A 434 -21.76 -6.31 -12.16
CA PRO A 434 -21.21 -4.97 -12.32
C PRO A 434 -21.34 -4.55 -13.78
N HIS A 435 -22.29 -3.65 -14.06
CA HIS A 435 -22.37 -2.92 -15.31
C HIS A 435 -21.09 -2.10 -15.49
N PHE A 436 -20.28 -2.44 -16.49
CA PHE A 436 -19.27 -1.54 -17.03
C PHE A 436 -19.96 -0.39 -17.76
N SER A 437 -20.17 0.74 -17.06
CA SER A 437 -20.56 1.99 -17.70
C SER A 437 -19.30 2.74 -18.16
N HIS A 438 -19.07 2.74 -19.47
CA HIS A 438 -18.25 3.77 -20.11
C HIS A 438 -19.01 5.10 -20.04
N GLN A 439 -18.74 5.90 -19.01
CA GLN A 439 -19.16 7.30 -18.97
C GLN A 439 -17.92 8.19 -18.89
N ALA A 440 -17.66 8.92 -19.97
CA ALA A 440 -16.66 9.98 -19.99
C ALA A 440 -17.10 11.11 -19.05
N MET A 441 -16.46 11.23 -17.89
CA MET A 441 -16.60 12.40 -17.02
C MET A 441 -15.91 13.61 -17.68
N LYS A 442 -16.72 14.51 -18.24
CA LYS A 442 -16.30 15.89 -18.51
C LYS A 442 -16.18 16.62 -17.18
N PHE A 443 -14.97 17.01 -16.81
CA PHE A 443 -14.75 17.97 -15.71
C PHE A 443 -15.13 19.38 -16.20
N ASN A 444 -16.23 19.92 -15.67
CA ASN A 444 -16.52 21.35 -15.73
C ASN A 444 -15.73 22.05 -14.62
N PHE A 445 -14.80 22.92 -15.00
CA PHE A 445 -14.20 23.89 -14.09
C PHE A 445 -15.18 25.05 -13.86
N PRO A 446 -15.48 25.43 -12.61
CA PRO A 446 -16.18 26.68 -12.35
C PRO A 446 -15.18 27.84 -12.40
N ASN A 447 -15.44 28.79 -13.29
CA ASN A 447 -14.86 30.13 -13.25
C ASN A 447 -15.12 30.79 -11.89
N LYS A 448 -14.06 31.23 -11.22
CA LYS A 448 -14.12 32.35 -10.28
C LYS A 448 -12.84 33.19 -10.39
N TYR A 449 -13.06 34.42 -10.87
CA TYR A 449 -12.35 35.69 -10.70
C TYR A 449 -10.83 35.73 -10.85
#